data_AF-A0A932SLL5-F1
#
_entry.id   AF-A0A932SLL5-F1
#
_cell.length_a   1.000
_cell.length_b   1.000
_cell.length_c   1.000
_cell.angle_alpha   90.00
_cell.angle_beta   90.00
_cell.angle_gamma   90.00
#
_symmetry.space_group_name_H-M   'P 1'
#
loop_
_entity.id
_entity.type
_entity.pdbx_description
1 polymer ?
#
loop_
_entity_poly.entity_id
_entity_poly.type
_entity_poly.pdbx_seq_one_letter_code
_entity_poly.pdbx_strand_id
1 'polypeptide(L)'
;MNGKATLIEWRLMSERGFTLIEVILFIIILGLAAGVLVPLTISIQGSPQPATAQRGIFLAQAELEQVIAQKRTSGFSAVATGTCSGAMPAGYTCSRTVCYVSAASLNNTAACGTATDYKRVEVTITNASIGSIKGVTLLTNS
;
A
#
# COMPACT_ATOMS: atom_id res chain seq x y z
N MET A 1 -83.56 7.41 -8.23
CA MET A 1 -83.52 6.54 -9.42
C MET A 1 -82.64 7.19 -10.46
N ASN A 2 -81.78 6.38 -11.11
CA ASN A 2 -80.92 6.68 -12.27
C ASN A 2 -79.68 7.56 -11.96
N GLY A 3 -78.46 7.05 -11.85
CA GLY A 3 -77.88 5.82 -12.39
C GLY A 3 -77.31 6.09 -13.79
N LYS A 4 -75.96 6.14 -13.88
CA LYS A 4 -75.05 6.02 -15.06
C LYS A 4 -73.96 7.10 -14.98
N ALA A 5 -72.70 6.89 -15.28
CA ALA A 5 -71.82 5.72 -15.33
C ALA A 5 -70.42 6.35 -15.46
N THR A 6 -69.47 5.90 -14.65
CA THR A 6 -68.05 6.22 -14.72
C THR A 6 -67.49 6.01 -16.12
N LEU A 7 -66.85 7.01 -16.71
CA LEU A 7 -65.91 6.82 -17.83
C LEU A 7 -64.59 7.52 -17.49
N ILE A 8 -63.76 6.78 -16.75
CA ILE A 8 -62.32 7.00 -16.70
C ILE A 8 -61.78 6.51 -18.05
N GLU A 9 -61.71 7.37 -19.05
CA GLU A 9 -60.99 7.07 -20.30
C GLU A 9 -59.57 7.63 -20.21
N TRP A 10 -58.73 6.98 -19.39
CA TRP A 10 -57.28 7.09 -19.51
C TRP A 10 -56.75 5.85 -20.21
N ARG A 11 -56.83 5.82 -21.54
CA ARG A 11 -56.04 4.88 -22.34
C ARG A 11 -55.85 5.35 -23.77
N LEU A 12 -54.75 6.06 -23.98
CA LEU A 12 -53.86 5.79 -25.11
C LEU A 12 -52.46 5.67 -24.54
N MET A 13 -52.18 4.48 -24.01
CA MET A 13 -50.83 4.05 -23.70
C MET A 13 -50.08 4.04 -25.03
N SER A 14 -49.24 5.05 -25.26
CA SER A 14 -48.40 5.11 -26.46
C SER A 14 -47.35 4.03 -26.32
N GLU A 15 -47.65 2.83 -26.83
CA GLU A 15 -46.64 1.80 -27.05
C GLU A 15 -45.77 2.24 -28.22
N ARG A 16 -44.81 3.13 -27.92
CA ARG A 16 -43.71 3.43 -28.83
C ARG A 16 -42.82 2.20 -28.85
N GLY A 17 -43.02 1.35 -29.86
CA GLY A 17 -42.13 0.22 -30.14
C GLY A 17 -40.69 0.70 -30.22
N PHE A 18 -39.81 -0.04 -29.56
CA PHE A 18 -38.37 0.21 -29.55
C PHE A 18 -37.83 0.22 -30.98
N THR A 19 -37.12 1.26 -31.37
CA THR A 19 -36.59 1.32 -32.74
C THR A 19 -35.33 0.44 -32.85
N LEU A 20 -35.12 -0.20 -34.00
CA LEU A 20 -33.91 -1.00 -34.22
C LEU A 20 -32.63 -0.15 -34.07
N ILE A 21 -32.68 1.10 -34.50
CA ILE A 21 -31.57 2.05 -34.34
C ILE A 21 -31.30 2.36 -32.86
N GLU A 22 -32.33 2.42 -32.01
CA GLU A 22 -32.18 2.64 -30.58
C GLU A 22 -31.49 1.46 -29.89
N VAL A 23 -31.82 0.21 -30.27
CA VAL A 23 -31.09 -0.97 -29.77
C VAL A 23 -29.63 -0.94 -30.20
N ILE A 24 -29.35 -0.60 -31.47
CA ILE A 24 -27.98 -0.52 -32.01
C ILE A 24 -27.18 0.58 -31.29
N LEU A 25 -27.76 1.76 -31.10
CA LEU A 25 -27.08 2.84 -30.39
C LEU A 25 -26.86 2.48 -28.91
N PHE A 26 -27.80 1.79 -28.27
CA PHE A 26 -27.67 1.34 -26.90
C PHE A 26 -26.51 0.35 -26.71
N ILE A 27 -26.38 -0.67 -27.56
CA ILE A 27 -25.26 -1.63 -27.49
C ILE A 27 -23.90 -0.98 -27.78
N ILE A 28 -23.85 0.02 -28.68
CA ILE A 28 -22.63 0.77 -28.98
C ILE A 28 -22.19 1.57 -27.75
N ILE A 29 -23.12 2.30 -27.11
CA ILE A 29 -22.82 3.10 -25.92
C ILE A 29 -22.38 2.20 -24.76
N LEU A 30 -23.07 1.08 -24.54
CA LEU A 30 -22.68 0.12 -23.50
C LEU A 30 -21.31 -0.52 -23.77
N GLY A 31 -21.00 -0.84 -25.02
CA GLY A 31 -19.70 -1.41 -25.41
C GLY A 31 -18.54 -0.44 -25.15
N LEU A 32 -18.71 0.84 -25.49
CA LEU A 32 -17.72 1.88 -25.23
C LEU A 32 -17.57 2.18 -23.73
N ALA A 33 -18.69 2.23 -23.00
CA ALA A 33 -18.68 2.44 -21.54
C ALA A 33 -18.00 1.27 -20.81
N ALA A 34 -18.29 0.02 -21.19
CA ALA A 34 -17.67 -1.16 -20.59
C ALA A 34 -16.16 -1.21 -20.82
N GLY A 35 -15.68 -0.81 -22.01
CA GLY A 35 -14.25 -0.80 -22.33
C GLY A 35 -13.41 0.12 -21.43
N VAL A 36 -13.99 1.21 -20.92
CA VAL A 36 -13.29 2.17 -20.03
C VAL A 36 -13.32 1.74 -18.57
N LEU A 37 -14.36 1.02 -18.13
CA LEU A 37 -14.52 0.62 -16.72
C LEU A 37 -13.68 -0.60 -16.33
N VAL A 38 -13.40 -1.52 -17.26
CA VAL A 38 -12.62 -2.75 -16.98
C VAL A 38 -11.22 -2.46 -16.41
N PRO A 39 -10.36 -1.59 -17.00
CA PRO A 39 -9.01 -1.36 -16.46
C PRO A 39 -9.03 -0.73 -15.06
N LEU A 40 -10.06 0.05 -14.71
CA LEU A 40 -10.16 0.71 -13.41
C LEU A 40 -10.39 -0.30 -12.26
N THR A 41 -11.15 -1.38 -12.51
CA THR A 41 -11.46 -2.40 -11.49
C THR A 41 -10.29 -3.35 -11.21
N ILE A 42 -9.39 -3.55 -12.18
CA ILE A 42 -8.20 -4.39 -12.03
C ILE A 42 -7.14 -3.65 -11.18
N SER A 43 -7.01 -2.33 -11.34
CA SER A 43 -6.08 -1.51 -10.54
C SER A 43 -6.47 -1.41 -9.05
N ILE A 44 -7.76 -1.54 -8.72
CA ILE A 44 -8.24 -1.47 -7.32
C ILE A 44 -8.03 -2.80 -6.58
N GLN A 45 -8.13 -3.94 -7.27
CA GLN A 45 -8.02 -5.26 -6.63
C GLN A 45 -6.57 -5.67 -6.31
N GLY A 46 -5.59 -5.11 -7.00
CA GLY A 46 -4.16 -5.44 -6.80
C GLY A 46 -3.39 -4.51 -5.85
N SER A 47 -4.01 -3.46 -5.31
CA SER A 47 -3.28 -2.46 -4.51
C SER A 47 -3.38 -2.76 -3.01
N PRO A 48 -2.31 -3.25 -2.35
CA PRO A 48 -2.20 -3.14 -0.89
C PRO A 48 -2.49 -1.69 -0.49
N GLN A 49 -3.37 -1.51 0.50
CA GLN A 49 -3.89 -0.21 0.93
C GLN A 49 -2.75 0.82 1.00
N PRO A 50 -2.72 1.83 0.10
CA PRO A 50 -1.56 2.71 -0.04
C PRO A 50 -1.27 3.49 1.24
N ALA A 51 -2.32 3.80 2.01
CA ALA A 51 -2.19 4.42 3.34
C ALA A 51 -1.43 3.53 4.34
N THR A 52 -1.65 2.21 4.31
CA THR A 52 -0.97 1.23 5.20
C THR A 52 0.50 1.09 4.82
N ALA A 53 0.81 1.10 3.51
CA ALA A 53 2.18 1.09 3.01
C ALA A 53 2.93 2.39 3.37
N GLN A 54 2.31 3.56 3.16
CA GLN A 54 2.89 4.85 3.52
C GLN A 54 3.22 4.93 5.01
N ARG A 55 2.30 4.50 5.88
CA ARG A 55 2.56 4.41 7.33
C ARG A 55 3.75 3.52 7.66
N GLY A 56 3.86 2.36 7.00
CA GLY A 56 5.01 1.46 7.19
C GLY A 56 6.34 2.11 6.81
N ILE A 57 6.37 2.91 5.73
CA ILE A 57 7.56 3.67 5.33
C ILE A 57 7.93 4.72 6.38
N PHE A 58 6.96 5.49 6.88
CA PHE A 58 7.22 6.48 7.94
C PHE A 58 7.74 5.84 9.23
N LEU A 59 7.21 4.67 9.62
CA LEU A 59 7.70 3.91 10.77
C LEU A 59 9.14 3.44 10.56
N ALA A 60 9.46 2.90 9.38
CA ALA A 60 10.82 2.50 9.05
C ALA A 60 11.80 3.68 9.12
N GLN A 61 11.40 4.84 8.61
CA GLN A 61 12.21 6.05 8.65
C GLN A 61 12.44 6.54 10.09
N ALA A 62 11.40 6.58 10.92
CA ALA A 62 11.51 6.98 12.31
C ALA A 62 12.51 6.09 13.09
N GLU A 63 12.48 4.78 12.85
CA GLU A 63 13.42 3.83 13.46
C GLU A 63 14.86 4.01 12.95
N LEU A 64 15.05 4.31 11.67
CA LEU A 64 16.38 4.64 11.13
C LEU A 64 16.95 5.92 11.78
N GLU A 65 16.11 6.94 11.99
CA GLU A 65 16.51 8.16 12.70
C GLU A 65 16.86 7.86 14.17
N GLN A 66 16.10 7.00 14.83
CA GLN A 66 16.40 6.56 16.19
C GLN A 66 17.71 5.76 16.28
N VAL A 67 18.02 4.93 15.29
CA VAL A 67 19.32 4.23 15.18
C VAL A 67 20.47 5.23 15.07
N ILE A 68 20.32 6.27 14.26
CA ILE A 68 21.33 7.32 14.11
C ILE A 68 21.48 8.09 15.42
N ALA A 69 20.38 8.39 16.11
CA ALA A 69 20.40 9.01 17.43
C ALA A 69 21.11 8.12 18.46
N GLN A 70 20.82 6.82 18.48
CA GLN A 70 21.48 5.84 19.35
C GLN A 70 22.99 5.78 19.10
N LYS A 71 23.43 5.82 17.84
CA LYS A 71 24.87 5.93 17.50
C LYS A 71 25.48 7.18 18.15
N ARG A 72 24.79 8.32 18.07
CA ARG A 72 25.28 9.60 18.62
C ARG A 72 25.34 9.61 20.15
N THR A 73 24.38 9.02 20.84
CA THR A 73 24.31 9.06 22.31
C THR A 73 25.11 7.95 22.98
N SER A 74 25.11 6.75 22.42
CA SER A 74 25.65 5.54 23.04
C SER A 74 26.83 4.94 22.28
N GLY A 75 27.24 5.58 21.18
CA GLY A 75 28.38 5.17 20.37
C GLY A 75 28.05 4.10 19.31
N PHE A 76 29.03 3.85 18.45
CA PHE A 76 28.89 2.94 17.31
C PHE A 76 28.67 1.48 17.74
N SER A 77 29.32 1.02 18.81
CA SER A 77 29.20 -0.36 19.30
C SER A 77 27.81 -0.69 19.86
N ALA A 78 27.11 0.30 20.44
CA ALA A 78 25.79 0.13 21.04
C ALA A 78 24.68 -0.17 20.02
N VAL A 79 24.89 0.18 18.74
CA VAL A 79 23.93 -0.16 17.67
C VAL A 79 24.05 -1.66 17.34
N ALA A 80 23.04 -2.42 17.73
CA ALA A 80 22.98 -3.89 17.60
C ALA A 80 21.67 -4.37 16.99
N THR A 81 21.68 -5.59 16.45
CA THR A 81 20.46 -6.29 15.99
C THR A 81 19.47 -6.45 17.14
N GLY A 82 18.18 -6.32 16.86
CA GLY A 82 17.14 -6.50 17.86
C GLY A 82 15.77 -6.08 17.35
N THR A 83 14.84 -5.93 18.28
CA THR A 83 13.57 -5.25 17.99
C THR A 83 13.78 -3.75 17.90
N CYS A 84 12.88 -3.11 17.20
CA CYS A 84 12.80 -1.66 17.15
C CYS A 84 12.48 -1.07 18.53
N SER A 85 12.93 0.15 18.74
CA SER A 85 12.86 0.81 20.05
C SER A 85 11.62 1.67 20.23
N GLY A 86 10.94 2.04 19.14
CA GLY A 86 9.64 2.71 19.17
C GLY A 86 8.48 1.75 19.38
N ALA A 87 7.42 2.27 19.99
CA ALA A 87 6.15 1.55 20.09
C ALA A 87 5.52 1.42 18.69
N MET A 88 5.24 0.19 18.28
CA MET A 88 4.61 -0.07 16.98
C MET A 88 3.09 0.03 17.08
N PRO A 89 2.41 0.68 16.12
CA PRO A 89 0.96 0.64 16.00
C PRO A 89 0.45 -0.80 15.79
N ALA A 90 -0.80 -1.06 16.16
CA ALA A 90 -1.42 -2.37 16.00
C ALA A 90 -1.32 -2.89 14.56
N GLY A 91 -0.93 -4.16 14.42
CA GLY A 91 -0.76 -4.83 13.13
C GLY A 91 0.58 -4.56 12.44
N TYR A 92 1.46 -3.75 13.02
CA TYR A 92 2.84 -3.59 12.56
C TYR A 92 3.80 -4.27 13.52
N THR A 93 4.78 -4.99 12.97
CA THR A 93 5.93 -5.49 13.71
C THR A 93 7.20 -4.90 13.11
N CYS A 94 8.22 -4.72 13.95
CA CYS A 94 9.45 -4.08 13.53
C CYS A 94 10.66 -4.84 14.06
N SER A 95 11.59 -5.13 13.16
CA SER A 95 12.89 -5.73 13.48
C SER A 95 14.01 -4.92 12.87
N ARG A 96 15.15 -4.91 13.55
CA ARG A 96 16.37 -4.25 13.13
C ARG A 96 17.48 -5.27 13.02
N THR A 97 18.06 -5.42 11.85
CA THR A 97 19.23 -6.25 11.58
C THR A 97 20.44 -5.37 11.35
N VAL A 98 21.48 -5.54 12.18
CA VAL A 98 22.73 -4.80 12.09
C VAL A 98 23.83 -5.79 11.71
N CYS A 99 24.51 -5.51 10.61
CA CYS A 99 25.66 -6.30 10.15
C CYS A 99 26.88 -5.40 9.96
N TYR A 100 28.05 -5.88 10.37
CA TYR A 100 29.31 -5.28 9.96
C TYR A 100 29.55 -5.53 8.47
N VAL A 101 30.02 -4.51 7.77
CA VAL A 101 30.32 -4.53 6.34
C VAL A 101 31.70 -3.93 6.09
N SER A 102 32.34 -4.26 4.97
CA SER A 102 33.62 -3.64 4.60
C SER A 102 33.40 -2.43 3.71
N ALA A 103 34.37 -1.50 3.66
CA ALA A 103 34.33 -0.36 2.75
C ALA A 103 34.26 -0.77 1.25
N ALA A 104 34.76 -1.99 0.93
CA ALA A 104 34.69 -2.54 -0.42
C ALA A 104 33.31 -3.12 -0.78
N SER A 105 32.46 -3.42 0.21
CA SER A 105 31.15 -4.02 -0.01
C SER A 105 30.15 -3.61 1.07
N LEU A 106 29.66 -2.38 0.97
CA LEU A 106 28.72 -1.79 1.93
C LEU A 106 27.31 -2.42 1.88
N ASN A 107 26.96 -3.09 0.78
CA ASN A 107 25.66 -3.74 0.61
C ASN A 107 25.73 -5.27 0.73
N ASN A 108 26.77 -5.81 1.36
CA ASN A 108 26.84 -7.25 1.61
C ASN A 108 25.75 -7.67 2.62
N THR A 109 24.77 -8.43 2.14
CA THR A 109 23.66 -8.96 2.95
C THR A 109 23.84 -10.43 3.32
N ALA A 110 24.89 -11.10 2.82
CA ALA A 110 25.03 -12.56 2.89
C ALA A 110 25.67 -13.07 4.20
N ALA A 111 26.38 -12.20 4.93
CA ALA A 111 26.86 -12.50 6.28
C ALA A 111 27.12 -11.19 7.03
N CYS A 112 26.69 -11.10 8.28
CA CYS A 112 27.25 -10.09 9.17
C CYS A 112 28.74 -10.39 9.30
N GLY A 113 29.58 -9.50 8.76
CA GLY A 113 31.02 -9.68 8.75
C GLY A 113 31.63 -9.61 10.15
N THR A 114 32.96 -9.72 10.21
CA THR A 114 33.74 -9.39 11.41
C THR A 114 33.61 -7.91 11.74
N ALA A 115 33.94 -7.51 12.97
CA ALA A 115 33.89 -6.11 13.38
C ALA A 115 34.72 -5.23 12.44
N THR A 116 34.09 -4.20 11.88
CA THR A 116 34.67 -3.17 11.03
C THR A 116 34.17 -1.80 11.47
N ASP A 117 34.73 -0.74 10.89
CA ASP A 117 34.26 0.63 11.09
C ASP A 117 32.96 0.96 10.33
N TYR A 118 32.29 -0.02 9.72
CA TYR A 118 31.06 0.18 8.97
C TYR A 118 29.99 -0.83 9.37
N LYS A 119 28.80 -0.34 9.67
CA LYS A 119 27.61 -1.16 9.94
C LYS A 119 26.52 -0.85 8.93
N ARG A 120 25.99 -1.88 8.28
CA ARG A 120 24.73 -1.81 7.55
C ARG A 120 23.60 -2.13 8.52
N VAL A 121 22.65 -1.21 8.65
CA VAL A 121 21.46 -1.38 9.46
C VAL A 121 20.25 -1.48 8.55
N GLU A 122 19.56 -2.61 8.62
CA GLU A 122 18.31 -2.86 7.93
C GLU A 122 17.17 -2.89 8.94
N VAL A 123 16.21 -2.00 8.78
CA VAL A 123 14.95 -1.99 9.53
C VAL A 123 13.89 -2.65 8.66
N THR A 124 13.23 -3.66 9.18
CA THR A 124 12.14 -4.37 8.52
C THR A 124 10.83 -4.14 9.28
N ILE A 125 9.88 -3.48 8.63
CA ILE A 125 8.52 -3.30 9.10
C ILE A 125 7.64 -4.34 8.42
N THR A 126 6.93 -5.16 9.17
CA THR A 126 6.01 -6.17 8.61
C THR A 126 4.58 -5.86 9.01
N ASN A 127 3.66 -5.98 8.05
CA ASN A 127 2.23 -5.90 8.27
C ASN A 127 1.52 -6.91 7.34
N ALA A 128 0.52 -7.62 7.86
CA ALA A 128 -0.12 -8.73 7.17
C ALA A 128 -0.77 -8.35 5.82
N SER A 129 -1.18 -7.09 5.66
CA SER A 129 -1.87 -6.61 4.45
C SER A 129 -0.94 -6.14 3.33
N ILE A 130 0.33 -5.86 3.64
CA ILE A 130 1.30 -5.28 2.70
C ILE A 130 2.62 -6.06 2.60
N GLY A 131 2.83 -7.06 3.46
CA GLY A 131 4.10 -7.78 3.58
C GLY A 131 5.15 -6.99 4.36
N SER A 132 6.41 -7.07 3.94
CA SER A 132 7.54 -6.44 4.63
C SER A 132 8.09 -5.26 3.83
N ILE A 133 8.26 -4.12 4.50
CA ILE A 133 8.95 -2.93 4.02
C ILE A 133 10.33 -2.88 4.67
N LYS A 134 11.37 -2.64 3.89
CA LYS A 134 12.76 -2.57 4.36
C LYS A 134 13.36 -1.19 4.16
N GLY A 135 13.85 -0.59 5.22
CA GLY A 135 14.69 0.61 5.21
C GLY A 135 16.14 0.23 5.51
N VAL A 136 17.09 0.81 4.80
CA VAL A 136 18.52 0.49 4.99
C VAL A 136 19.30 1.78 5.18
N THR A 137 20.19 1.80 6.18
CA THR A 137 21.17 2.86 6.38
C THR A 137 22.55 2.29 6.66
N LEU A 138 23.56 3.14 6.49
CA LEU A 138 24.96 2.82 6.75
C LEU A 138 25.47 3.73 7.87
N LEU A 139 26.12 3.11 8.86
CA LEU A 139 26.77 3.80 9.95
C LEU A 139 28.27 3.61 9.84
N THR A 140 29.01 4.67 10.15
CA THR A 140 30.47 4.67 10.23
C THR A 140 30.92 4.81 11.68
N ASN A 141 32.10 4.27 12.01
CA ASN A 141 32.80 4.49 13.26
C ASN A 141 33.72 5.72 13.13
N SER A 142 33.10 6.90 13.10
CA SER A 142 33.75 8.21 13.05
C SER A 142 33.07 9.14 14.02
#